data_AF-X1LNQ1-F1
#
_entry.id   AF-X1LNQ1-F1
#
_cell.length_a   1.000
_cell.length_b   1.000
_cell.length_c   1.000
_cell.angle_alpha   90.00
_cell.angle_beta   90.00
_cell.angle_gamma   90.00
#
_symmetry.space_group_name_H-M   'P 1'
#
loop_
_entity.id
_entity.type
_entity.pdbx_description
1 polymer ?
#
loop_
_entity_poly.entity_id
_entity_poly.type
_entity_poly.pdbx_seq_one_letter_code
_entity_poly.pdbx_strand_id
1 'polypeptide(L)' 'MPELFNGKPMAEQSWGSEQYVSDQFKRYYASRAKFVEAPSEIERREFGFFSFGGRSMFRHIGFNDTLRLRG' A
#
# COMPACT_ATOMS: atom_id res chain seq x y z
N MET A 1 30.24 -15.86 -3.58
CA MET A 1 30.39 -14.39 -3.60
C MET A 1 28.99 -13.79 -3.57
N PRO A 2 28.60 -13.01 -2.54
CA PRO A 2 27.28 -12.36 -2.53
C PRO A 2 27.27 -11.19 -3.53
N GLU A 3 26.18 -11.05 -4.28
CA GLU A 3 26.07 -9.97 -5.27
C GLU A 3 25.83 -8.61 -4.58
N LEU A 4 26.49 -7.58 -5.12
CA LEU A 4 26.42 -6.21 -4.61
C LEU A 4 25.47 -5.40 -5.48
N PHE A 5 24.51 -4.71 -4.86
CA PHE A 5 23.72 -3.68 -5.51
C PHE A 5 24.04 -2.33 -4.85
N ASN A 6 24.48 -1.35 -5.65
CA ASN A 6 24.89 -0.03 -5.18
C ASN A 6 25.92 -0.05 -4.03
N GLY A 7 26.89 -0.96 -4.11
CA GLY A 7 28.03 -1.03 -3.18
C GLY A 7 27.72 -1.56 -1.77
N LYS A 8 26.52 -2.10 -1.52
CA LYS A 8 26.17 -2.71 -0.23
C LYS A 8 25.89 -4.22 -0.35
N PRO A 9 26.30 -5.03 0.63
CA PRO A 9 25.95 -6.44 0.69
C PRO A 9 24.43 -6.58 0.77
N MET A 10 23.86 -7.38 -0.13
CA MET A 10 22.41 -7.60 -0.27
C MET A 10 21.73 -8.08 1.03
N ALA A 11 22.52 -8.67 1.95
CA ALA A 11 22.06 -9.18 3.25
C ALA A 11 21.55 -8.11 4.23
N GLU A 12 21.82 -6.82 3.99
CA GLU A 12 21.43 -5.74 4.92
C GLU A 12 20.15 -4.98 4.51
N GLN A 13 19.59 -5.27 3.35
CA GLN A 13 18.30 -4.73 2.92
C GLN A 13 17.29 -5.88 2.92
N SER A 14 16.56 -6.04 4.02
CA SER A 14 15.45 -6.98 4.07
C SER A 14 14.29 -6.42 3.24
N TRP A 15 14.34 -6.65 1.93
CA TRP A 15 13.26 -6.33 0.98
C TRP A 15 11.92 -6.99 1.39
N GLY A 16 11.98 -8.04 2.22
CA GLY A 16 10.80 -8.70 2.81
C GLY A 16 10.37 -8.16 4.18
N SER A 17 11.07 -7.17 4.75
CA SER A 17 10.66 -6.58 6.03
C SER A 17 9.36 -5.80 5.88
N GLU A 18 8.50 -5.87 6.90
CA GLU A 18 7.23 -5.13 6.93
C GLU A 18 7.44 -3.63 6.70
N GLN A 19 8.47 -3.05 7.33
CA GLN A 19 8.81 -1.64 7.17
C GLN A 19 9.11 -1.30 5.70
N TYR A 20 9.95 -2.10 5.04
CA TYR A 20 10.29 -1.86 3.65
C TYR A 20 9.06 -1.93 2.73
N VAL A 21 8.21 -2.94 2.92
CA VAL A 21 6.99 -3.12 2.12
C VAL A 21 6.01 -1.98 2.37
N SER A 22 5.80 -1.58 3.62
CA SER A 22 4.95 -0.44 4.00
C SER A 22 5.43 0.86 3.34
N ASP A 23 6.74 1.10 3.33
CA ASP A 23 7.33 2.26 2.66
C ASP A 23 7.11 2.24 1.14
N GLN A 24 7.19 1.06 0.50
CA GLN A 24 6.86 0.94 -0.92
C GLN A 24 5.38 1.19 -1.21
N PHE A 25 4.48 0.67 -0.38
CA PHE A 25 3.03 0.92 -0.51
C PHE A 25 2.73 2.42 -0.40
N LYS A 26 3.31 3.09 0.61
CA LYS A 26 3.14 4.54 0.79
C LYS A 26 3.63 5.32 -0.43
N ARG A 27 4.81 5.01 -0.97
CA ARG A 27 5.36 5.65 -2.18
C ARG A 27 4.49 5.42 -3.41
N TYR A 28 3.99 4.20 -3.58
CA TYR A 28 3.14 3.85 -4.71
C TYR A 28 1.82 4.63 -4.66
N TYR A 29 1.06 4.52 -3.57
CA TYR A 29 -0.24 5.18 -3.48
C TYR A 29 -0.13 6.71 -3.49
N ALA A 30 0.92 7.31 -2.91
CA ALA A 30 1.13 8.76 -2.95
C ALA A 30 1.28 9.34 -4.36
N SER A 31 1.82 8.59 -5.33
CA SER A 31 2.11 9.09 -6.69
C SER A 31 1.31 8.41 -7.80
N ARG A 32 0.80 7.20 -7.54
CA ARG A 32 0.22 6.31 -8.54
C ARG A 32 -1.17 5.79 -8.18
N ALA A 33 -1.79 6.25 -7.09
CA ALA A 33 -3.16 5.83 -6.73
C ALA A 33 -4.19 6.03 -7.85
N LYS A 34 -4.00 7.04 -8.72
CA LYS A 34 -4.87 7.27 -9.89
C LYS A 34 -4.89 6.13 -10.91
N PHE A 35 -3.87 5.29 -10.94
CA PHE A 35 -3.78 4.13 -11.83
C PHE A 35 -4.46 2.89 -11.27
N VAL A 36 -4.86 2.90 -10.00
CA VAL A 36 -5.70 1.84 -9.44
C VAL A 36 -7.14 2.14 -9.88
N GLU A 37 -7.70 1.21 -10.65
CA GLU A 37 -9.08 1.28 -11.12
C GLU A 37 -10.02 1.28 -9.92
N ALA A 38 -10.89 2.28 -9.88
CA ALA A 38 -11.93 2.35 -8.88
C ALA A 38 -13.10 1.45 -9.30
N PRO A 39 -13.76 0.76 -8.35
CA PRO A 39 -14.97 0.02 -8.67
C PRO A 39 -16.07 0.94 -9.18
N SER A 40 -16.92 0.44 -10.06
CA SER A 40 -18.16 1.13 -10.44
C SER A 40 -19.06 1.33 -9.23
N GLU A 41 -19.85 2.41 -9.25
CA GLU A 41 -20.80 2.76 -8.19
C GLU A 41 -20.13 2.78 -6.81
N ILE A 42 -19.03 3.54 -6.67
CA ILE A 42 -18.21 3.59 -5.45
C ILE A 42 -19.02 3.88 -4.18
N GLU A 43 -20.05 4.73 -4.31
CA GLU A 43 -20.98 5.10 -3.23
C GLU A 43 -21.81 3.93 -2.69
N ARG A 44 -21.92 2.83 -3.44
CA ARG A 44 -22.67 1.62 -3.06
C ARG A 44 -21.76 0.50 -2.55
N ARG A 45 -20.49 0.79 -2.29
CA ARG A 45 -19.46 -0.20 -1.93
C ARG A 45 -18.99 0.04 -0.49
N GLU A 46 -18.86 -1.05 0.28
CA GLU A 46 -18.12 -1.05 1.54
C GLU A 46 -16.64 -1.31 1.25
N PHE A 47 -15.77 -0.52 1.89
CA PHE A 47 -14.33 -0.67 1.86
C PHE A 47 -13.81 -1.20 3.19
N GLY A 48 -12.77 -2.01 3.11
CA GLY A 48 -12.02 -2.51 4.25
C GLY A 48 -10.52 -2.41 4.03
N PHE A 49 -9.78 -2.17 5.11
CA PHE A 49 -8.33 -1.97 5.09
C PHE A 49 -7.66 -2.83 6.15
N PHE A 50 -6.56 -3.45 5.79
CA PHE A 50 -5.60 -4.03 6.72
C PHE A 50 -4.42 -3.08 6.86
N SER A 51 -4.05 -2.76 8.10
CA SER A 51 -2.79 -2.06 8.36
C SER A 51 -1.64 -3.06 8.42
N PHE A 52 -0.45 -2.61 7.99
CA PHE A 52 0.79 -3.33 8.28
C PHE A 52 0.94 -3.56 9.79
N GLY A 53 1.34 -4.77 10.19
CA GLY A 53 1.46 -5.18 11.59
C GLY A 53 0.14 -5.29 12.35
N GLY A 54 -0.99 -4.94 11.71
CA GLY A 54 -2.33 -4.98 12.30
C GLY A 54 -2.89 -6.39 12.34
N ARG A 55 -3.64 -6.70 13.39
CA ARG A 55 -4.37 -7.98 13.52
C ARG A 55 -5.85 -7.87 13.16
N SER A 56 -6.36 -6.65 12.97
CA SER A 56 -7.76 -6.36 12.68
C SER A 56 -7.94 -5.61 11.37
N MET A 57 -9.10 -5.80 10.75
CA MET A 57 -9.53 -5.07 9.56
C MET A 57 -10.34 -3.85 9.99
N PHE A 58 -9.99 -2.67 9.46
CA PHE A 58 -10.87 -1.51 9.48
C PHE A 58 -11.93 -1.68 8.40
N ARG A 59 -13.21 -1.57 8.72
CA ARG A 59 -14.32 -1.84 7.80
C ARG A 59 -15.50 -0.91 8.07
N HIS A 60 -16.58 -1.07 7.33
CA HIS A 60 -17.74 -0.16 7.35
C HIS A 60 -17.38 1.27 6.90
N ILE A 61 -16.48 1.38 5.92
CA ILE A 61 -16.03 2.65 5.35
C ILE A 61 -16.64 2.77 3.95
N GLY A 62 -17.32 3.89 3.69
CA GLY A 62 -17.87 4.22 2.38
C GLY A 62 -17.22 5.49 1.82
N PHE A 63 -17.12 5.58 0.50
CA PHE A 63 -16.62 6.76 -0.19
C PHE A 63 -17.60 7.20 -1.27
N ASN A 64 -17.83 8.51 -1.37
CA ASN A 64 -18.72 9.08 -2.39
C ASN A 64 -17.99 9.33 -3.71
N ASP A 65 -16.66 9.40 -3.68
CA ASP A 65 -15.82 9.64 -4.85
C ASP A 65 -14.43 9.03 -4.66
N THR A 66 -13.68 8.98 -5.75
CA THR A 66 -12.33 8.39 -5.76
C THR A 66 -11.26 9.32 -5.14
N LEU A 67 -11.53 10.62 -5.00
CA LEU A 67 -10.58 11.55 -4.37
C LEU A 67 -10.51 11.27 -2.86
N ARG A 68 -11.66 11.04 -2.21
CA ARG A 68 -11.72 10.68 -0.78
C ARG A 68 -11.11 9.32 -0.49
N LEU A 69 -11.25 8.35 -1.39
CA LEU A 69 -10.61 7.03 -1.23
C LEU A 69 -9.07 7.11 -1.31
N ARG A 70 -8.54 8.07 -2.07
CA ARG A 70 -7.10 8.20 -2.38
C ARG A 70 -6.37 9.24 -1.50
N GLY A 71 -7.12 10.04 -0.75
CA GLY A 71 -6.63 11.12 0.10
C GLY A 71 -6.09 10.67 1.44
#